data_AF-A0A371WT63-F1
#
_entry.id   AF-A0A371WT63-F1
#
_cell.length_a   1.000
_cell.length_b   1.000
_cell.length_c   1.000
_cell.angle_alpha   90.00
_cell.angle_beta   90.00
_cell.angle_gamma   90.00
#
_symmetry.space_group_name_H-M   'P 1'
#
loop_
_entity.id
_entity.type
_entity.pdbx_description
1 polymer ?
#
loop_
_entity_poly.entity_id
_entity_poly.type
_entity_poly.pdbx_seq_one_letter_code
_entity_poly.pdbx_strand_id
1 'polypeptide(L)'
;MVRFFSFLLRTILRLVVLVVALLAIYAGFALGCALMPQPGRAQYPIEGDAPAFVCATPVHADLVLPVKTEARDWRVLLPAVASGAPADGYIAIGWGDYGFYHDTPNWGDLTAAKVIDALSGRGPATLHTRLVAKPNPSACQRLTVDRAGHDSLSRFVLAALDTGTDGRPRVLDAPATDGGVFYAAKGNYSPWNTCNVWAGDALAVAGLRHAFWAPFSFGVTWPLRLGERTSPIRCHKL
;
A
#
# COMPACT_ATOMS: atom_id res chain seq x y z
N MET A 1 -9.10 -30.11 -44.71
CA MET A 1 -9.03 -30.26 -43.23
C MET A 1 -7.66 -29.90 -42.65
N VAL A 2 -6.55 -30.54 -43.07
CA VAL A 2 -5.19 -30.31 -42.52
C VAL A 2 -4.68 -28.86 -42.65
N ARG A 3 -4.93 -28.19 -43.78
CA ARG A 3 -4.54 -26.77 -44.00
C ARG A 3 -5.30 -25.77 -43.12
N PHE A 4 -6.54 -26.08 -42.76
CA PHE A 4 -7.35 -25.25 -41.87
C PHE A 4 -6.88 -25.40 -40.42
N PHE A 5 -6.59 -26.63 -40.00
CA PHE A 5 -6.05 -26.92 -38.68
C PHE A 5 -4.66 -26.29 -38.47
N SER A 6 -3.78 -26.33 -39.46
CA SER A 6 -2.46 -25.69 -39.38
C SER A 6 -2.52 -24.16 -39.40
N PHE A 7 -3.50 -23.58 -40.11
CA PHE A 7 -3.76 -22.14 -40.04
C PHE A 7 -4.27 -21.72 -38.65
N LEU A 8 -5.25 -22.43 -38.10
CA LEU A 8 -5.82 -22.16 -36.77
C LEU A 8 -4.74 -22.26 -35.68
N LEU A 9 -3.93 -23.31 -35.69
CA LEU A 9 -2.85 -23.51 -34.73
C LEU A 9 -1.80 -22.39 -34.79
N ARG A 10 -1.39 -21.98 -36.00
CA ARG A 10 -0.44 -20.87 -36.19
C ARG A 10 -1.01 -19.55 -35.68
N THR A 11 -2.30 -19.31 -35.86
CA THR A 11 -2.98 -18.11 -35.35
C THR A 11 -3.04 -18.11 -33.82
N ILE A 12 -3.42 -19.23 -33.20
CA ILE A 12 -3.41 -19.37 -31.73
C ILE A 12 -2.01 -19.16 -31.18
N LEU A 13 -0.98 -19.77 -31.79
CA LEU A 13 0.40 -19.59 -31.35
C LEU A 13 0.85 -18.12 -31.44
N ARG A 14 0.53 -17.42 -32.54
CA ARG A 14 0.82 -15.99 -32.69
C ARG A 14 0.14 -15.14 -31.63
N LEU A 15 -1.12 -15.45 -31.28
CA LEU A 15 -1.85 -14.76 -30.22
C LEU A 15 -1.21 -15.00 -28.85
N VAL A 16 -0.84 -16.24 -28.54
CA VAL A 16 -0.12 -16.57 -27.31
C VAL A 16 1.20 -15.83 -27.22
N VAL A 17 1.99 -15.83 -28.31
CA VAL A 17 3.26 -15.09 -28.38
C VAL A 17 3.04 -13.59 -28.19
N LEU A 18 2.00 -13.02 -28.79
CA LEU A 18 1.65 -11.61 -28.62
C LEU A 18 1.30 -11.28 -27.16
N VAL A 19 0.45 -12.10 -26.52
CA VAL A 19 0.07 -11.90 -25.11
C VAL A 19 1.30 -12.00 -24.20
N VAL A 20 2.15 -13.01 -24.40
CA VAL A 20 3.40 -13.16 -23.62
C VAL A 20 4.33 -11.98 -23.84
N ALA A 21 4.48 -11.50 -25.07
CA ALA A 21 5.29 -10.32 -25.37
C ALA A 21 4.76 -9.06 -24.67
N LEU A 22 3.44 -8.84 -24.67
CA LEU A 22 2.81 -7.71 -23.97
C LEU A 22 3.02 -7.80 -22.45
N LEU A 23 2.86 -8.99 -21.86
CA LEU A 23 3.13 -9.20 -20.44
C LEU A 23 4.60 -8.95 -20.09
N ALA A 24 5.53 -9.38 -20.95
CA ALA A 24 6.96 -9.13 -20.77
C ALA A 24 7.32 -7.64 -20.87
N ILE A 25 6.74 -6.92 -21.84
CA ILE A 25 6.91 -5.47 -21.97
C ILE A 25 6.37 -4.75 -20.74
N TYR A 26 5.16 -5.13 -20.29
CA TYR A 26 4.56 -4.58 -19.08
C TYR A 26 5.43 -4.84 -17.85
N ALA A 27 5.90 -6.07 -17.65
CA ALA A 27 6.76 -6.42 -16.52
C ALA A 27 8.09 -5.66 -16.56
N GLY A 28 8.70 -5.51 -17.73
CA GLY A 28 9.92 -4.72 -17.92
C GLY A 28 9.71 -3.24 -17.60
N PHE A 29 8.60 -2.65 -18.05
CA PHE A 29 8.22 -1.27 -17.72
C PHE A 29 7.98 -1.11 -16.22
N ALA A 30 7.17 -1.98 -15.62
CA ALA A 30 6.87 -1.99 -14.19
C ALA A 30 8.12 -2.08 -13.34
N LEU A 31 9.04 -2.98 -13.68
CA LEU A 31 10.32 -3.13 -13.00
C LEU A 31 11.21 -1.89 -13.18
N GLY A 32 11.30 -1.36 -14.40
CA GLY A 32 12.07 -0.16 -14.70
C GLY A 32 11.61 1.05 -13.88
N CYS A 33 10.30 1.27 -13.77
CA CYS A 33 9.73 2.33 -12.94
C CYS A 33 9.92 2.09 -11.43
N ALA A 34 9.75 0.84 -10.98
CA ALA A 34 9.95 0.47 -9.56
C ALA A 34 11.41 0.67 -9.11
N LEU A 35 12.37 0.49 -10.01
CA LEU A 35 13.80 0.70 -9.78
C LEU A 35 14.26 2.15 -10.00
N MET A 36 13.35 3.07 -10.36
CA MET A 36 13.67 4.49 -10.55
C MET A 36 13.25 5.30 -9.32
N PRO A 37 14.19 5.59 -8.38
CA PRO A 37 13.84 6.33 -7.17
C PRO A 37 13.65 7.81 -7.49
N GLN A 38 12.61 8.40 -6.93
CA GLN A 38 12.35 9.84 -6.95
C GLN A 38 12.83 10.48 -5.65
N PRO A 39 13.41 11.70 -5.72
CA PRO A 39 13.81 12.43 -4.53
C PRO A 39 12.57 12.83 -3.71
N GLY A 40 12.72 12.80 -2.39
CA GLY A 40 11.80 13.47 -1.47
C GLY A 40 12.24 14.90 -1.17
N ARG A 41 11.45 15.64 -0.39
CA ARG A 41 11.86 16.91 0.19
C ARG A 41 12.68 16.70 1.47
N ALA A 42 13.35 17.74 1.95
CA ALA A 42 13.95 17.73 3.28
C ALA A 42 12.86 17.52 4.34
N GLN A 43 13.17 16.69 5.35
CA GLN A 43 12.31 16.35 6.47
C GLN A 43 12.96 16.86 7.75
N TYR A 44 12.18 17.50 8.62
CA TYR A 44 12.65 18.06 9.89
C TYR A 44 11.89 17.45 11.08
N PRO A 45 12.12 16.15 11.38
CA PRO A 45 11.45 15.48 12.48
C PRO A 45 11.87 16.09 13.83
N ILE A 46 10.90 16.23 14.74
CA ILE A 46 11.15 16.70 16.10
C ILE A 46 11.48 15.49 16.99
N GLU A 47 12.51 15.61 17.81
CA GLU A 47 12.88 14.57 18.76
C GLU A 47 11.74 14.35 19.77
N GLY A 48 11.35 13.10 19.96
CA GLY A 48 10.22 12.71 20.81
C GLY A 48 8.90 12.51 20.06
N ASP A 49 8.74 13.01 18.83
CA ASP A 49 7.56 12.70 18.02
C ASP A 49 7.57 11.20 17.64
N ALA A 50 6.39 10.56 17.73
CA ALA A 50 6.23 9.17 17.35
C ALA A 50 6.45 8.99 15.83
N PRO A 51 7.33 8.07 15.39
CA PRO A 51 7.58 7.85 13.97
C PRO A 51 6.37 7.31 13.21
N ALA A 52 6.38 7.40 11.88
CA ALA A 52 5.59 6.52 11.03
C ALA A 52 6.46 5.35 10.51
N PHE A 53 5.82 4.32 9.98
CA PHE A 53 6.49 3.18 9.35
C PHE A 53 5.78 2.77 8.05
N VAL A 54 6.50 2.07 7.20
CA VAL A 54 5.93 1.20 6.17
C VAL A 54 6.27 -0.22 6.54
N CYS A 55 5.25 -1.09 6.66
CA CYS A 55 5.45 -2.52 6.87
C CYS A 55 5.15 -3.26 5.58
N ALA A 56 6.09 -4.07 5.09
CA ALA A 56 5.96 -4.75 3.82
C ALA A 56 6.16 -6.26 3.95
N THR A 57 5.34 -7.00 3.23
CA THR A 57 5.53 -8.43 2.93
C THR A 57 6.03 -8.57 1.49
N PRO A 58 6.31 -9.78 0.99
CA PRO A 58 6.70 -9.97 -0.41
C PRO A 58 5.69 -9.46 -1.44
N VAL A 59 4.41 -9.29 -1.06
CA VAL A 59 3.34 -8.92 -1.99
C VAL A 59 2.54 -7.67 -1.61
N HIS A 60 2.66 -7.18 -0.37
CA HIS A 60 1.81 -6.12 0.17
C HIS A 60 2.60 -5.12 1.02
N ALA A 61 2.09 -3.90 1.13
CA ALA A 61 2.64 -2.84 1.99
C ALA A 61 1.53 -2.10 2.73
N ASP A 62 1.71 -1.92 4.04
CA ASP A 62 0.86 -1.13 4.92
C ASP A 62 1.58 0.15 5.36
N LEU A 63 0.82 1.25 5.45
CA LEU A 63 1.21 2.41 6.23
C LEU A 63 0.94 2.14 7.69
N VAL A 64 1.91 2.40 8.57
CA VAL A 64 1.73 2.25 10.01
C VAL A 64 1.99 3.57 10.70
N LEU A 65 0.93 4.17 11.20
CA LEU A 65 0.92 5.53 11.73
C LEU A 65 0.70 5.50 13.25
N PRO A 66 1.25 6.47 14.01
CA PRO A 66 0.88 6.64 15.41
C PRO A 66 -0.63 6.83 15.54
N VAL A 67 -1.26 6.17 16.50
CA VAL A 67 -2.70 6.31 16.82
C VAL A 67 -3.04 7.77 17.11
N LYS A 68 -2.13 8.48 17.78
CA LYS A 68 -2.27 9.90 18.08
C LYS A 68 -1.00 10.66 17.74
N THR A 69 -1.16 11.78 17.06
CA THR A 69 -0.18 12.84 16.90
C THR A 69 -0.79 14.15 17.40
N GLU A 70 -0.03 15.24 17.43
CA GLU A 70 -0.60 16.57 17.74
C GLU A 70 -1.69 16.98 16.73
N ALA A 71 -1.55 16.57 15.46
CA ALA A 71 -2.44 16.98 14.39
C ALA A 71 -3.66 16.06 14.21
N ARG A 72 -3.54 14.78 14.56
CA ARG A 72 -4.53 13.74 14.20
C ARG A 72 -4.70 12.71 15.31
N ASP A 73 -5.95 12.30 15.54
CA ASP A 73 -6.31 11.27 16.50
C ASP A 73 -7.22 10.22 15.83
N TRP A 74 -6.65 9.05 15.53
CA TRP A 74 -7.37 7.97 14.84
C TRP A 74 -8.51 7.38 15.67
N ARG A 75 -8.49 7.57 17.00
CA ARG A 75 -9.55 7.09 17.91
C ARG A 75 -10.86 7.83 17.68
N VAL A 76 -10.78 9.06 17.17
CA VAL A 76 -11.93 9.90 16.80
C VAL A 76 -12.28 9.69 15.33
N LEU A 77 -11.28 9.58 14.45
CA LEU A 77 -11.49 9.49 13.00
C LEU A 77 -11.98 8.10 12.55
N LEU A 78 -11.47 7.04 13.16
CA LEU A 78 -11.76 5.63 12.86
C LEU A 78 -12.09 4.86 14.15
N PRO A 79 -13.18 5.22 14.85
CA PRO A 79 -13.49 4.66 16.17
C PRO A 79 -13.73 3.15 16.12
N ALA A 80 -14.23 2.58 15.02
CA ALA A 80 -14.50 1.15 14.95
C ALA A 80 -13.24 0.27 15.09
N VAL A 81 -12.05 0.78 14.74
CA VAL A 81 -10.78 0.08 14.92
C VAL A 81 -9.96 0.61 16.09
N ALA A 82 -10.06 1.92 16.38
CA ALA A 82 -9.17 2.59 17.31
C ALA A 82 -9.84 3.03 18.62
N SER A 83 -11.13 2.76 18.85
CA SER A 83 -11.78 3.08 20.13
C SER A 83 -11.07 2.33 21.26
N GLY A 84 -10.50 3.09 22.21
CA GLY A 84 -9.74 2.52 23.34
C GLY A 84 -8.28 2.18 23.04
N ALA A 85 -7.77 2.48 21.84
CA ALA A 85 -6.36 2.28 21.53
C ALA A 85 -5.46 3.18 22.41
N PRO A 86 -4.32 2.66 22.90
CA PRO A 86 -3.31 3.47 23.58
C PRO A 86 -2.82 4.62 22.69
N ALA A 87 -2.59 5.79 23.28
CA ALA A 87 -2.17 6.97 22.52
C ALA A 87 -0.78 6.82 21.87
N ASP A 88 0.07 5.98 22.46
CA ASP A 88 1.41 5.60 21.97
C ASP A 88 1.39 4.35 21.07
N GLY A 89 0.21 3.78 20.81
CA GLY A 89 0.03 2.68 19.89
C GLY A 89 0.09 3.10 18.41
N TYR A 90 -0.01 2.12 17.53
CA TYR A 90 -0.01 2.32 16.08
C TYR A 90 -1.25 1.74 15.43
N ILE A 91 -1.62 2.32 14.28
CA ILE A 91 -2.64 1.79 13.38
C ILE A 91 -1.95 1.42 12.07
N ALA A 92 -2.08 0.16 11.65
CA ALA A 92 -1.69 -0.28 10.31
C ALA A 92 -2.88 -0.13 9.36
N ILE A 93 -2.60 0.39 8.17
CA ILE A 93 -3.59 0.76 7.16
C ILE A 93 -3.09 0.30 5.80
N GLY A 94 -3.81 -0.63 5.18
CA GLY A 94 -3.57 -1.11 3.82
C GLY A 94 -4.77 -0.81 2.92
N TRP A 95 -4.52 -0.42 1.68
CA TRP A 95 -5.56 -0.28 0.65
C TRP A 95 -5.49 -1.46 -0.31
N GLY A 96 -6.62 -1.99 -0.74
CA GLY A 96 -6.64 -3.13 -1.66
C GLY A 96 -8.02 -3.44 -2.20
N ASP A 97 -8.10 -4.53 -2.97
CA ASP A 97 -9.37 -5.10 -3.43
C ASP A 97 -10.11 -5.76 -2.27
N TYR A 98 -11.38 -5.37 -2.05
CA TYR A 98 -12.19 -5.93 -0.97
C TYR A 98 -12.46 -7.42 -1.16
N GLY A 99 -12.78 -7.86 -2.38
CA GLY A 99 -13.04 -9.27 -2.68
C GLY A 99 -11.81 -10.13 -2.42
N PHE A 100 -10.62 -9.65 -2.81
CA PHE A 100 -9.37 -10.33 -2.55
C PHE A 100 -9.11 -10.49 -1.05
N TYR A 101 -9.25 -9.42 -0.26
CA TYR A 101 -9.05 -9.51 1.20
C TYR A 101 -10.08 -10.40 1.89
N HIS A 102 -11.34 -10.28 1.50
CA HIS A 102 -12.45 -11.03 2.08
C HIS A 102 -12.37 -12.52 1.74
N ASP A 103 -12.13 -12.85 0.47
CA ASP A 103 -12.19 -14.22 -0.03
C ASP A 103 -10.85 -14.95 0.07
N THR A 104 -9.74 -14.25 0.36
CA THR A 104 -8.40 -14.84 0.43
C THR A 104 -7.73 -14.63 1.81
N PRO A 105 -8.37 -15.06 2.92
CA PRO A 105 -7.81 -14.86 4.25
C PRO A 105 -6.53 -15.69 4.49
N ASN A 106 -6.36 -16.81 3.78
CA ASN A 106 -5.17 -17.65 3.84
C ASN A 106 -4.53 -17.81 2.47
N TRP A 107 -3.23 -18.12 2.44
CA TRP A 107 -2.51 -18.44 1.21
C TRP A 107 -3.10 -19.63 0.44
N GLY A 108 -3.74 -20.56 1.13
CA GLY A 108 -4.43 -21.70 0.50
C GLY A 108 -5.71 -21.33 -0.26
N ASP A 109 -6.27 -20.15 0.01
CA ASP A 109 -7.49 -19.66 -0.65
C ASP A 109 -7.19 -18.96 -1.98
N LEU A 110 -5.91 -18.74 -2.29
CA LEU A 110 -5.44 -18.05 -3.47
C LEU A 110 -5.72 -18.90 -4.72
N THR A 111 -6.50 -18.36 -5.65
CA THR A 111 -6.73 -18.97 -6.96
C THR A 111 -6.45 -17.96 -8.07
N ALA A 112 -6.11 -18.47 -9.27
CA ALA A 112 -5.93 -17.62 -10.44
C ALA A 112 -7.19 -16.79 -10.75
N ALA A 113 -8.39 -17.35 -10.49
CA ALA A 113 -9.65 -16.64 -10.68
C ALA A 113 -9.78 -15.42 -9.77
N LYS A 114 -9.47 -15.55 -8.48
CA LYS A 114 -9.49 -14.42 -7.53
C LYS A 114 -8.47 -13.34 -7.88
N VAL A 115 -7.27 -13.75 -8.31
CA VAL A 115 -6.24 -12.81 -8.78
C VAL A 115 -6.71 -12.05 -10.03
N ILE A 116 -7.29 -12.75 -11.01
CA ILE A 116 -7.82 -12.12 -12.22
C ILE A 116 -8.98 -11.18 -11.89
N ASP A 117 -9.87 -11.58 -10.98
CA ASP A 117 -11.01 -10.76 -10.57
C ASP A 117 -10.55 -9.46 -9.88
N ALA A 118 -9.61 -9.56 -8.93
CA ALA A 118 -9.01 -8.40 -8.28
C ALA A 118 -8.28 -7.50 -9.28
N LEU A 119 -7.56 -8.07 -10.25
CA LEU A 119 -6.85 -7.31 -11.29
C LEU A 119 -7.79 -6.77 -12.39
N SER A 120 -9.06 -7.16 -12.41
CA SER A 120 -10.01 -6.72 -13.43
C SER A 120 -10.43 -5.26 -13.30
N GLY A 121 -10.21 -4.63 -12.13
CA GLY A 121 -10.68 -3.27 -11.87
C GLY A 121 -12.16 -3.17 -11.54
N ARG A 122 -12.87 -4.30 -11.40
CA ARG A 122 -14.33 -4.30 -11.18
C ARG A 122 -14.72 -4.33 -9.70
N GLY A 123 -13.86 -4.92 -8.87
CA GLY A 123 -14.08 -5.01 -7.42
C GLY A 123 -14.02 -3.63 -6.74
N PRO A 124 -14.77 -3.43 -5.65
CA PRO A 124 -14.65 -2.24 -4.83
C PRO A 124 -13.35 -2.26 -4.03
N ALA A 125 -12.72 -1.10 -3.86
CA ALA A 125 -11.58 -0.97 -2.97
C ALA A 125 -12.00 -0.90 -1.49
N THR A 126 -11.09 -1.29 -0.60
CA THR A 126 -11.24 -1.17 0.85
C THR A 126 -9.94 -0.71 1.50
N LEU A 127 -10.07 -0.07 2.67
CA LEU A 127 -9.00 0.06 3.63
C LEU A 127 -9.14 -1.05 4.67
N HIS A 128 -8.12 -1.90 4.81
CA HIS A 128 -7.96 -2.81 5.93
C HIS A 128 -7.15 -2.10 7.02
N THR A 129 -7.71 -2.04 8.22
CA THR A 129 -7.10 -1.32 9.34
C THR A 129 -7.00 -2.21 10.56
N ARG A 130 -5.92 -2.10 11.31
CA ARG A 130 -5.76 -2.86 12.56
C ARG A 130 -4.84 -2.13 13.54
N LEU A 131 -5.03 -2.37 14.83
CA LEU A 131 -4.12 -1.87 15.84
C LEU A 131 -2.84 -2.69 15.89
N VAL A 132 -1.73 -2.00 16.11
CA VAL A 132 -0.40 -2.58 16.26
C VAL A 132 0.21 -1.98 17.51
N ALA A 133 0.51 -2.82 18.50
CA ALA A 133 1.15 -2.36 19.75
C ALA A 133 2.55 -1.79 19.48
N LYS A 134 3.34 -2.51 18.66
CA LYS A 134 4.68 -2.06 18.25
C LYS A 134 5.02 -2.60 16.85
N PRO A 135 5.44 -1.75 15.91
CA PRO A 135 5.86 -2.19 14.58
C PRO A 135 7.07 -3.14 14.66
N ASN A 136 7.01 -4.25 13.94
CA ASN A 136 8.08 -5.24 13.92
C ASN A 136 9.28 -4.72 13.11
N PRO A 137 10.47 -4.52 13.70
CA PRO A 137 11.61 -3.93 13.01
C PRO A 137 12.15 -4.78 11.84
N SER A 138 11.83 -6.08 11.77
CA SER A 138 12.25 -6.92 10.63
C SER A 138 11.35 -6.79 9.41
N ALA A 139 10.09 -6.38 9.60
CA ALA A 139 9.08 -6.25 8.54
C ALA A 139 8.73 -4.78 8.24
N CYS A 140 9.10 -3.86 9.13
CA CYS A 140 8.70 -2.46 9.09
C CYS A 140 9.92 -1.54 9.00
N GLN A 141 9.92 -0.68 7.98
CA GLN A 141 10.89 0.39 7.84
C GLN A 141 10.38 1.65 8.52
N ARG A 142 11.18 2.19 9.43
CA ARG A 142 10.90 3.47 10.10
C ARG A 142 11.03 4.61 9.09
N LEU A 143 10.07 5.52 9.11
CA LEU A 143 10.08 6.73 8.28
C LEU A 143 10.65 7.90 9.09
N THR A 144 11.61 8.60 8.50
CA THR A 144 12.06 9.91 8.99
C THR A 144 11.15 10.97 8.38
N VAL A 145 10.07 11.31 9.09
CA VAL A 145 9.01 12.19 8.60
C VAL A 145 8.71 13.28 9.62
N ASP A 146 8.52 14.50 9.17
CA ASP A 146 8.11 15.62 10.02
C ASP A 146 6.58 15.71 10.18
N ARG A 147 6.11 16.66 10.99
CA ARG A 147 4.68 16.85 11.27
C ARG A 147 3.85 17.11 10.01
N ALA A 148 4.39 17.85 9.04
CA ALA A 148 3.72 18.10 7.77
C ALA A 148 3.58 16.82 6.94
N GLY A 149 4.61 15.96 6.94
CA GLY A 149 4.55 14.64 6.31
C GLY A 149 3.55 13.71 7.00
N HIS A 150 3.50 13.70 8.34
CA HIS A 150 2.48 12.96 9.10
C HIS A 150 1.05 13.40 8.77
N ASP A 151 0.80 14.70 8.69
CA ASP A 151 -0.50 15.23 8.29
C ASP A 151 -0.83 14.88 6.83
N SER A 152 0.14 14.94 5.91
CA SER A 152 -0.05 14.48 4.53
C SER A 152 -0.42 13.00 4.44
N LEU A 153 0.26 12.12 5.18
CA LEU A 153 -0.08 10.69 5.24
C LEU A 153 -1.51 10.49 5.76
N SER A 154 -1.87 11.21 6.83
CA SER A 154 -3.20 11.09 7.43
C SER A 154 -4.29 11.60 6.49
N ARG A 155 -4.07 12.74 5.82
CA ARG A 155 -4.99 13.27 4.81
C ARG A 155 -5.14 12.33 3.62
N PHE A 156 -4.04 11.71 3.17
CA PHE A 156 -4.06 10.74 2.08
C PHE A 156 -4.94 9.53 2.43
N VAL A 157 -4.76 8.96 3.61
CA VAL A 157 -5.60 7.87 4.12
C VAL A 157 -7.07 8.29 4.21
N LEU A 158 -7.36 9.45 4.80
CA LEU A 158 -8.73 9.95 4.94
C LEU A 158 -9.38 10.23 3.57
N ALA A 159 -8.63 10.71 2.59
CA ALA A 159 -9.13 10.95 1.24
C ALA A 159 -9.51 9.65 0.52
N ALA A 160 -8.83 8.54 0.83
CA ALA A 160 -9.11 7.22 0.29
C ALA A 160 -10.41 6.61 0.83
N LEU A 161 -10.91 7.05 1.98
CA LEU A 161 -12.17 6.56 2.54
C LEU A 161 -13.36 6.94 1.63
N ASP A 162 -14.24 5.96 1.43
CA ASP A 162 -15.60 6.21 0.97
C ASP A 162 -16.49 6.47 2.20
N THR A 163 -17.15 7.62 2.17
CA THR A 163 -17.86 8.19 3.32
C THR A 163 -19.35 8.26 3.03
N GLY A 164 -20.17 8.02 4.05
CA GLY A 164 -21.61 8.16 3.95
C GLY A 164 -22.04 9.61 3.72
N THR A 165 -23.34 9.82 3.53
CA THR A 165 -23.94 11.17 3.40
C THR A 165 -23.78 12.03 4.66
N ASP A 166 -23.47 11.40 5.80
CA ASP A 166 -23.15 12.04 7.08
C ASP A 166 -21.66 12.41 7.23
N GLY A 167 -20.86 12.16 6.19
CA GLY A 167 -19.41 12.39 6.18
C GLY A 167 -18.60 11.37 7.00
N ARG A 168 -19.22 10.30 7.51
CA ARG A 168 -18.53 9.28 8.30
C ARG A 168 -17.96 8.16 7.43
N PRO A 169 -16.80 7.58 7.81
CA PRO A 169 -16.26 6.38 7.15
C PRO A 169 -17.25 5.22 7.21
N ARG A 170 -17.50 4.56 6.07
CA ARG A 170 -18.39 3.39 6.02
C ARG A 170 -17.62 2.13 6.39
N VAL A 171 -17.98 1.49 7.50
CA VAL A 171 -17.45 0.18 7.89
C VAL A 171 -18.10 -0.91 7.02
N LEU A 172 -17.30 -1.85 6.54
CA LEU A 172 -17.75 -3.03 5.82
C LEU A 172 -17.88 -4.18 6.81
N ASP A 173 -19.02 -4.87 6.77
CA ASP A 173 -19.31 -6.00 7.64
C ASP A 173 -18.61 -7.26 7.13
N ALA A 174 -17.32 -7.37 7.46
CA ALA A 174 -16.47 -8.50 7.13
C ALA A 174 -15.53 -8.83 8.29
N PRO A 175 -15.43 -10.12 8.69
CA PRO A 175 -14.47 -10.52 9.71
C PRO A 175 -13.05 -10.44 9.14
N ALA A 176 -12.19 -9.64 9.76
CA ALA A 176 -10.75 -9.74 9.54
C ALA A 176 -10.17 -10.78 10.50
N THR A 177 -9.38 -11.71 9.98
CA THR A 177 -8.77 -12.79 10.77
C THR A 177 -7.78 -12.31 11.83
N ASP A 178 -7.31 -11.06 11.70
CA ASP A 178 -6.35 -10.42 12.59
C ASP A 178 -6.97 -9.40 13.56
N GLY A 179 -8.30 -9.38 13.67
CA GLY A 179 -9.03 -8.43 14.51
C GLY A 179 -9.07 -7.00 13.95
N GLY A 180 -8.72 -6.84 12.67
CA GLY A 180 -8.87 -5.58 11.94
C GLY A 180 -10.32 -5.23 11.56
N VAL A 181 -10.47 -4.07 10.95
CA VAL A 181 -11.72 -3.52 10.44
C VAL A 181 -11.53 -3.10 8.99
N PHE A 182 -12.50 -3.44 8.14
CA PHE A 182 -12.56 -2.99 6.76
C PHE A 182 -13.42 -1.74 6.64
N TYR A 183 -12.91 -0.73 5.94
CA TYR A 183 -13.66 0.48 5.56
C TYR A 183 -13.78 0.56 4.05
N ALA A 184 -14.96 0.93 3.55
CA ALA A 184 -15.14 1.20 2.13
C ALA A 184 -14.14 2.28 1.67
N ALA A 185 -13.52 2.06 0.51
CA ALA A 185 -12.54 2.98 -0.04
C ALA A 185 -12.86 3.35 -1.48
N LYS A 186 -12.39 4.52 -1.89
CA LYS A 186 -12.48 5.01 -3.27
C LYS A 186 -11.45 4.31 -4.14
N GLY A 187 -11.80 4.18 -5.42
CA GLY A 187 -10.95 3.59 -6.46
C GLY A 187 -11.20 2.09 -6.67
N ASN A 188 -10.41 1.51 -7.56
CA ASN A 188 -10.51 0.10 -7.93
C ASN A 188 -9.10 -0.48 -8.11
N TYR A 189 -8.95 -1.74 -7.70
CA TYR A 189 -7.68 -2.45 -7.80
C TYR A 189 -7.42 -2.92 -9.23
N SER A 190 -6.22 -2.72 -9.75
CA SER A 190 -5.84 -3.14 -11.10
C SER A 190 -4.33 -3.31 -11.21
N PRO A 191 -3.79 -3.86 -12.32
CA PRO A 191 -2.35 -3.91 -12.54
C PRO A 191 -1.66 -2.55 -12.38
N TRP A 192 -2.36 -1.45 -12.70
CA TRP A 192 -1.84 -0.08 -12.64
C TRP A 192 -2.01 0.58 -11.27
N ASN A 193 -2.98 0.12 -10.48
CA ASN A 193 -3.33 0.68 -9.18
C ASN A 193 -3.47 -0.45 -8.15
N THR A 194 -2.34 -0.80 -7.52
CA THR A 194 -2.23 -1.87 -6.53
C THR A 194 -2.07 -1.30 -5.12
N CYS A 195 -2.09 -2.16 -4.11
CA CYS A 195 -1.80 -1.79 -2.72
C CYS A 195 -0.43 -1.11 -2.57
N ASN A 196 0.57 -1.61 -3.30
CA ASN A 196 1.93 -1.07 -3.29
C ASN A 196 2.00 0.31 -3.97
N VAL A 197 1.23 0.53 -5.05
CA VAL A 197 1.13 1.83 -5.71
C VAL A 197 0.53 2.85 -4.74
N TRP A 198 -0.59 2.50 -4.10
CA TRP A 198 -1.24 3.35 -3.10
C TRP A 198 -0.31 3.70 -1.94
N ALA A 199 0.44 2.74 -1.41
CA ALA A 199 1.43 2.98 -0.36
C ALA A 199 2.59 3.88 -0.85
N GLY A 200 3.06 3.68 -2.09
CA GLY A 200 4.07 4.52 -2.74
C GLY A 200 3.61 5.96 -2.92
N ASP A 201 2.37 6.16 -3.37
CA ASP A 201 1.75 7.48 -3.54
C ASP A 201 1.60 8.20 -2.20
N ALA A 202 1.27 7.48 -1.12
CA ALA A 202 1.23 8.04 0.23
C ALA A 202 2.62 8.60 0.64
N LEU A 203 3.69 7.87 0.35
CA LEU A 203 5.06 8.33 0.59
C LEU A 203 5.40 9.55 -0.26
N ALA A 204 4.98 9.57 -1.53
CA ALA A 204 5.19 10.70 -2.43
C ALA A 204 4.52 11.97 -1.91
N VAL A 205 3.24 11.92 -1.50
CA VAL A 205 2.53 13.09 -0.95
C VAL A 205 3.04 13.54 0.41
N ALA A 206 3.64 12.63 1.19
CA ALA A 206 4.36 12.97 2.42
C ALA A 206 5.72 13.64 2.16
N GLY A 207 6.16 13.67 0.89
CA GLY A 207 7.43 14.21 0.47
C GLY A 207 8.61 13.31 0.84
N LEU A 208 8.38 12.00 0.99
CA LEU A 208 9.42 11.02 1.21
C LEU A 208 9.97 10.51 -0.14
N ARG A 209 11.15 9.88 -0.10
CA ARG A 209 11.66 9.15 -1.27
C ARG A 209 10.71 8.01 -1.61
N HIS A 210 10.45 7.84 -2.90
CA HIS A 210 9.50 6.85 -3.42
C HIS A 210 10.01 6.36 -4.79
N ALA A 211 9.43 5.31 -5.35
CA ALA A 211 9.68 4.93 -6.73
C ALA A 211 8.82 5.77 -7.67
N PHE A 212 9.24 5.93 -8.93
CA PHE A 212 8.41 6.57 -9.95
C PHE A 212 7.03 5.92 -10.08
N TRP A 213 6.99 4.58 -9.97
CA TRP A 213 5.76 3.80 -9.84
C TRP A 213 6.08 2.50 -9.09
N ALA A 214 5.28 2.15 -8.08
CA ALA A 214 5.59 1.07 -7.14
C ALA A 214 4.59 -0.11 -7.19
N PRO A 215 4.46 -0.86 -8.31
CA PRO A 215 3.54 -2.00 -8.37
C PRO A 215 3.94 -3.17 -7.47
N PHE A 216 5.22 -3.26 -7.08
CA PHE A 216 5.79 -4.29 -6.22
C PHE A 216 6.18 -3.73 -4.85
N SER A 217 6.08 -4.54 -3.79
CA SER A 217 6.36 -4.10 -2.41
C SER A 217 7.80 -3.62 -2.19
N PHE A 218 8.78 -4.21 -2.89
CA PHE A 218 10.16 -3.72 -2.84
C PHE A 218 10.27 -2.28 -3.38
N GLY A 219 9.45 -1.91 -4.36
CA GLY A 219 9.36 -0.56 -4.94
C GLY A 219 8.95 0.50 -3.93
N VAL A 220 8.20 0.11 -2.89
CA VAL A 220 7.80 0.99 -1.78
C VAL A 220 8.97 1.21 -0.80
N THR A 221 9.74 0.16 -0.51
CA THR A 221 10.70 0.17 0.60
C THR A 221 12.13 0.53 0.20
N TRP A 222 12.61 0.08 -0.96
CA TRP A 222 14.00 0.29 -1.35
C TRP A 222 14.41 1.78 -1.51
N PRO A 223 13.56 2.70 -2.04
CA PRO A 223 13.94 4.12 -2.19
C PRO A 223 14.16 4.81 -0.83
N LEU A 224 13.44 4.37 0.20
CA LEU A 224 13.57 4.88 1.57
C LEU A 224 14.96 4.58 2.14
N ARG A 225 15.51 3.39 1.85
CA ARG A 225 16.84 2.95 2.33
C ARG A 225 18.00 3.73 1.69
N LEU A 226 17.79 4.32 0.51
CA LEU A 226 18.81 5.19 -0.11
C LEU A 226 18.99 6.49 0.67
N GLY A 227 17.89 7.05 1.21
CA GLY A 227 17.94 8.29 1.99
C GLY A 227 18.77 8.15 3.26
N GLU A 228 18.61 7.02 3.96
CA GLU A 228 19.35 6.70 5.19
C GLU A 228 20.87 6.67 4.99
N ARG A 229 21.35 6.20 3.83
CA ARG A 229 22.79 6.14 3.51
C ARG A 229 23.40 7.50 3.18
N THR A 230 22.58 8.46 2.76
CA THR A 230 23.02 9.80 2.34
C THR A 230 22.90 10.86 3.44
N SER A 231 22.30 10.54 4.59
CA SER A 231 22.29 11.45 5.73
C SER A 231 23.73 11.61 6.25
N PRO A 232 24.29 12.83 6.27
CA PRO A 232 25.61 13.03 6.84
C PRO A 232 25.57 12.58 8.30
N ILE A 233 26.58 11.79 8.64
CA ILE A 233 26.93 11.29 9.97
C ILE A 233 26.40 12.24 11.04
N ARG A 234 25.55 11.72 11.94
CA ARG A 234 25.33 12.34 13.25
C ARG A 234 26.72 12.60 13.82
N CYS A 235 27.20 13.84 13.78
CA CYS A 235 28.28 14.26 14.64
C CYS A 235 27.79 14.04 16.06
N HIS A 236 28.19 12.92 16.65
CA HIS A 236 28.21 12.77 18.09
C HIS A 236 28.96 13.99 18.62
N LYS A 237 28.23 14.88 19.30
CA LYS A 237 28.86 15.85 20.18
C LYS A 237 29.56 15.04 21.28
N LEU A 238 30.82 15.40 21.47
CA LEU A 238 31.77 14.93 22.49
C LEU A 238 31.15 14.90 23.88
#